data_AF-A0A8D8JHV8-F1
#
_entry.id   AF-A0A8D8JHV8-F1
#
_cell.length_a   1.000
_cell.length_b   1.000
_cell.length_c   1.000
_cell.angle_alpha   90.00
_cell.angle_beta   90.00
_cell.angle_gamma   90.00
#
_symmetry.space_group_name_H-M   'P 1'
#
loop_
_entity.id
_entity.type
_entity.pdbx_description
1 polymer ?
#
loop_
_entity_poly.entity_id
_entity_poly.type
_entity_poly.pdbx_seq_one_letter_code
_entity_poly.pdbx_strand_id
1 'polypeptide(L)'
;AEYDSELFRLFGLINGNSVSLTLRGGMQGSGSNEVEGVIINLRGIFKEFDFGSWKPAEKATLKCTVAAHYYKLTIGGNELIEIDAENMIRKINGVDQMALLQTVLGI
;
A
#
# COMPACT_ATOMS: atom_id res chain seq x y z
N ALA A 1 20.95 2.64 12.21
CA ALA A 1 19.60 2.69 11.61
C ALA A 1 18.64 2.68 12.79
N GLU A 2 18.07 3.83 13.13
CA GLU A 2 17.05 3.93 14.17
C GLU A 2 15.70 3.61 13.53
N TYR A 3 14.94 2.71 14.16
CA TYR A 3 13.55 2.51 13.81
C TYR A 3 12.74 3.71 14.33
N ASP A 4 11.73 4.12 13.57
CA ASP A 4 10.79 5.13 14.03
C ASP A 4 9.85 4.52 15.08
N SER A 5 9.88 5.03 16.30
CA SER A 5 9.05 4.54 17.40
C SER A 5 7.55 4.70 17.14
N GLU A 6 7.15 5.68 16.31
CA GLU A 6 5.75 5.90 15.98
C GLU A 6 5.17 4.73 15.18
N LEU A 7 5.99 4.05 14.37
CA LEU A 7 5.57 2.90 13.56
C LEU A 7 5.06 1.76 14.45
N PHE A 8 5.71 1.53 15.60
CA PHE A 8 5.29 0.50 16.56
C PHE A 8 4.00 0.84 17.31
N ARG A 9 3.71 2.13 17.50
CA ARG A 9 2.45 2.57 18.14
C ARG A 9 1.22 2.28 17.28
N LEU A 10 1.42 2.06 15.98
CA LEU A 10 0.37 1.75 15.03
C LEU A 10 0.05 0.24 14.93
N PHE A 11 0.73 -0.61 15.70
CA PHE A 11 0.50 -2.06 15.69
C PHE A 11 -0.82 -2.44 16.35
N GLY A 12 -1.58 -3.35 15.71
CA GLY A 12 -2.66 -4.07 16.39
C GLY A 12 -3.77 -3.19 16.99
N LEU A 13 -4.02 -2.01 16.41
CA LEU A 13 -5.05 -1.10 16.89
C LEU A 13 -6.44 -1.76 16.77
N ILE A 14 -7.06 -2.05 17.92
CA ILE A 14 -8.33 -2.80 18.03
C ILE A 14 -9.55 -1.99 17.57
N ASN A 15 -9.48 -0.65 17.61
CA ASN A 15 -10.63 0.24 17.39
C ASN A 15 -10.68 0.85 15.99
N GLY A 16 -10.66 0.02 14.93
CA GLY A 16 -10.94 0.50 13.56
C GLY A 16 -9.99 1.57 13.02
N ASN A 17 -8.88 1.86 13.72
CA ASN A 17 -7.87 2.82 13.28
C ASN A 17 -7.01 2.17 12.22
N SER A 18 -7.58 2.04 11.03
CA SER A 18 -6.83 1.72 9.83
C SER A 18 -5.77 2.80 9.62
N VAL A 19 -4.52 2.39 9.51
CA VAL A 19 -3.42 3.29 9.15
C VAL A 19 -3.56 3.65 7.69
N SER A 20 -3.35 4.93 7.37
CA SER A 20 -3.21 5.40 6.00
C SER A 20 -1.74 5.60 5.70
N LEU A 21 -1.23 4.89 4.71
CA LEU A 21 0.15 4.92 4.25
C LEU A 21 0.19 5.45 2.82
N THR A 22 1.16 6.33 2.54
CA THR A 22 1.48 6.74 1.17
C THR A 22 2.94 6.42 0.90
N LEU A 23 3.18 5.44 0.02
CA LEU A 23 4.52 5.07 -0.43
C LEU A 23 4.78 5.79 -1.74
N ARG A 24 5.95 6.42 -1.86
CA ARG A 24 6.37 7.14 -3.06
C ARG A 24 7.68 6.56 -3.56
N GLY A 25 7.77 6.33 -4.86
CA GLY A 25 8.97 5.88 -5.55
C GLY A 25 9.14 6.61 -6.86
N GLY A 26 10.33 6.50 -7.44
CA GLY A 26 10.61 6.92 -8.81
C GLY A 26 11.09 5.72 -9.61
N MET A 27 10.57 5.56 -10.82
CA MET A 27 11.03 4.57 -11.77
C MET A 27 11.66 5.28 -12.97
N GLN A 28 12.83 4.82 -13.40
CA GLN A 28 13.53 5.35 -14.57
C GLN A 28 13.92 4.18 -15.47
N GLY A 29 13.55 4.26 -16.75
CA GLY A 29 13.93 3.27 -17.75
C GLY A 29 15.40 3.42 -18.14
N SER A 30 16.10 2.29 -18.36
CA SER A 30 17.48 2.28 -18.85
C SER A 30 17.56 2.95 -20.23
N GLY A 31 17.98 4.21 -20.25
CA GLY A 31 18.13 5.02 -21.47
C GLY A 31 17.18 6.22 -21.58
N SER A 32 16.25 6.41 -20.63
CA SER A 32 15.42 7.62 -20.57
C SER A 32 15.87 8.55 -19.44
N ASN A 33 15.86 9.86 -19.69
CA ASN A 33 16.02 10.88 -18.65
C ASN A 33 14.70 11.20 -17.92
N GLU A 34 13.60 10.58 -18.32
CA GLU A 34 12.29 10.77 -17.72
C GLU A 34 12.12 9.83 -16.52
N VAL A 35 11.76 10.41 -15.38
CA VAL A 35 11.45 9.69 -14.14
C VAL A 35 9.95 9.66 -13.96
N GLU A 36 9.38 8.46 -13.92
CA GLU A 36 7.97 8.26 -13.61
C GLU A 36 7.78 8.15 -12.10
N GLY A 37 6.93 9.03 -11.55
CA GLY A 37 6.53 8.95 -10.16
C GLY A 37 5.60 7.77 -9.92
N VAL A 38 5.94 6.92 -8.95
CA VAL A 38 5.12 5.83 -8.43
C VAL A 38 4.55 6.27 -7.09
N ILE A 39 3.22 6.23 -6.96
CA ILE A 39 2.51 6.55 -5.71
C ILE A 39 1.61 5.37 -5.38
N ILE A 40 1.76 4.85 -4.17
CA ILE A 40 0.90 3.82 -3.62
C ILE A 40 0.19 4.40 -2.40
N ASN A 41 -1.14 4.46 -2.46
CA ASN A 41 -1.97 4.78 -1.31
C ASN A 41 -2.55 3.49 -0.72
N LEU A 42 -2.36 3.30 0.57
CA LEU A 42 -2.71 2.08 1.28
C LEU A 42 -3.49 2.45 2.54
N ARG A 43 -4.62 1.80 2.78
CA ARG A 43 -5.32 1.89 4.06
C ARG A 43 -5.52 0.48 4.60
N GLY A 44 -5.11 0.25 5.84
CA GLY A 44 -5.13 -1.10 6.40
C GLY A 44 -4.68 -1.16 7.84
N ILE A 45 -4.38 -2.36 8.32
CA ILE A 45 -3.91 -2.60 9.69
C ILE A 45 -2.53 -3.25 9.62
N PHE A 46 -1.57 -2.78 10.43
CA PHE A 46 -0.30 -3.49 10.60
C PHE A 46 -0.55 -4.83 11.29
N LYS A 47 -0.36 -5.90 10.53
CA LYS A 47 -0.60 -7.29 10.94
C LYS A 47 0.62 -7.91 11.60
N GLU A 48 1.81 -7.55 11.14
CA GLU A 48 3.06 -8.18 11.58
C GLU A 48 4.25 -7.22 11.43
N PHE A 49 5.17 -7.30 12.40
CA PHE A 49 6.49 -6.67 12.35
C PHE A 49 7.56 -7.75 12.54
N ASP A 50 8.40 -7.90 11.53
CA ASP A 50 9.55 -8.80 11.52
C ASP A 50 10.84 -7.96 11.61
N PHE A 51 11.52 -8.09 12.74
CA PHE A 51 12.74 -7.36 13.09
C PHE A 51 14.02 -7.99 12.51
N GLY A 52 13.90 -9.10 11.78
CA GLY A 52 15.02 -9.83 11.23
C GLY A 52 16.01 -10.30 12.31
N SER A 53 17.29 -10.35 11.93
CA SER A 53 18.38 -10.69 12.85
C SER A 53 19.19 -9.45 13.19
N TRP A 54 19.46 -9.23 14.47
CA TRP A 54 20.31 -8.13 14.92
C TRP A 54 21.72 -8.64 15.14
N LYS A 55 22.64 -8.24 14.27
CA LYS A 55 24.06 -8.58 14.37
C LYS A 55 24.91 -7.31 14.43
N PRO A 56 26.01 -7.32 15.21
CA PRO A 56 26.97 -6.22 15.20
C PRO A 56 27.45 -5.94 13.76
N ALA A 57 27.57 -4.65 13.42
CA ALA A 57 27.99 -4.17 12.10
C ALA A 57 27.05 -4.49 10.90
N GLU A 58 25.92 -5.16 11.11
CA GLU A 58 24.89 -5.33 10.07
C GLU A 58 23.77 -4.28 10.23
N LYS A 59 23.21 -3.84 9.10
CA LYS A 59 22.08 -2.92 9.10
C LYS A 59 20.82 -3.66 9.56
N ALA A 60 20.27 -3.23 10.69
CA ALA A 60 18.99 -3.74 11.15
C ALA A 60 17.89 -3.45 10.11
N THR A 61 17.10 -4.48 9.77
CA THR A 61 15.98 -4.40 8.84
C THR A 61 14.67 -4.52 9.60
N LEU A 62 13.60 -3.89 9.10
CA LEU A 62 12.25 -4.09 9.61
C LEU A 62 11.36 -4.34 8.42
N LYS A 63 10.68 -5.49 8.44
CA LYS A 63 9.67 -5.85 7.47
C LYS A 63 8.30 -5.73 8.12
N CYS A 64 7.44 -4.92 7.53
CA CYS A 64 6.09 -4.69 8.00
C CYS A 64 5.09 -5.35 7.04
N THR A 65 4.13 -6.09 7.60
CA THR A 65 3.01 -6.64 6.82
C THR A 65 1.75 -5.85 7.15
N VAL A 66 1.08 -5.32 6.12
CA VAL A 66 -0.18 -4.57 6.26
C VAL A 66 -1.32 -5.37 5.62
N ALA A 67 -2.38 -5.62 6.37
CA ALA A 67 -3.63 -6.12 5.82
C ALA A 67 -4.42 -4.93 5.27
N ALA A 68 -4.42 -4.77 3.94
CA ALA A 68 -5.02 -3.63 3.26
C ALA A 68 -6.52 -3.83 3.01
N HIS A 69 -7.32 -2.80 3.31
CA HIS A 69 -8.72 -2.68 2.91
C HIS A 69 -8.89 -1.78 1.69
N TYR A 70 -7.97 -0.81 1.52
CA TYR A 70 -7.86 0.04 0.35
C TYR A 70 -6.44 0.01 -0.21
N TYR A 71 -6.33 -0.09 -1.53
CA TYR A 71 -5.07 -0.02 -2.26
C TYR A 71 -5.27 0.75 -3.56
N LYS A 72 -4.42 1.75 -3.80
CA LYS A 72 -4.38 2.48 -5.06
C LYS A 72 -2.94 2.66 -5.54
N LEU A 73 -2.70 2.34 -6.80
CA LEU A 73 -1.43 2.50 -7.50
C LEU A 73 -1.58 3.52 -8.62
N THR A 74 -0.77 4.57 -8.54
CA THR A 74 -0.64 5.59 -9.58
C THR A 74 0.81 5.61 -10.08
N ILE A 75 1.01 5.50 -11.39
CA ILE A 75 2.33 5.60 -12.02
C ILE A 75 2.26 6.65 -13.14
N GLY A 76 3.20 7.61 -13.13
CA GLY A 76 3.24 8.66 -14.16
C GLY A 76 1.95 9.51 -14.21
N GLY A 77 1.22 9.60 -13.09
CA GLY A 77 -0.08 10.28 -13.02
C GLY A 77 -1.28 9.42 -13.43
N ASN A 78 -1.08 8.22 -13.95
CA ASN A 78 -2.14 7.31 -14.36
C ASN A 78 -2.53 6.35 -13.24
N GLU A 79 -3.83 6.27 -12.93
CA GLU A 79 -4.36 5.32 -11.96
C GLU A 79 -4.45 3.92 -12.57
N LEU A 80 -3.51 3.06 -12.20
CA LEU A 80 -3.40 1.72 -12.78
C LEU A 80 -4.24 0.69 -12.03
N ILE A 81 -4.30 0.80 -10.71
CA ILE A 81 -5.03 -0.13 -9.85
C ILE A 81 -5.72 0.67 -8.76
N GLU A 82 -7.00 0.42 -8.56
CA GLU A 82 -7.75 0.83 -7.38
C GLU A 82 -8.57 -0.36 -6.88
N ILE A 83 -8.36 -0.72 -5.62
CA ILE A 83 -9.07 -1.77 -4.92
C ILE A 83 -9.59 -1.19 -3.62
N ASP A 84 -10.91 -1.19 -3.46
CA ASP A 84 -11.61 -0.86 -2.24
C ASP A 84 -12.52 -2.03 -1.87
N ALA A 85 -12.13 -2.77 -0.83
CA ALA A 85 -12.87 -3.95 -0.41
C ALA A 85 -14.20 -3.59 0.27
N GLU A 86 -14.29 -2.43 0.93
CA GLU A 86 -15.48 -2.01 1.66
C GLU A 86 -16.57 -1.52 0.70
N ASN A 87 -16.16 -0.79 -0.35
CA ASN A 87 -17.06 -0.28 -1.38
C ASN A 87 -17.18 -1.21 -2.60
N MET A 88 -16.54 -2.38 -2.56
CA MET A 88 -16.50 -3.36 -3.66
C MET A 88 -16.06 -2.77 -5.02
N ILE A 89 -15.09 -1.86 -4.98
CA ILE A 89 -14.51 -1.25 -6.18
C ILE A 89 -13.26 -2.03 -6.55
N ARG A 90 -13.17 -2.46 -7.81
CA ARG A 90 -11.93 -3.03 -8.36
C ARG A 90 -11.71 -2.49 -9.76
N LYS A 91 -11.02 -1.36 -9.87
CA LYS A 91 -10.65 -0.77 -11.15
C LYS A 91 -9.24 -1.18 -11.52
N ILE A 92 -9.09 -1.74 -12.71
CA ILE A 92 -7.80 -2.09 -13.29
C ILE A 92 -7.69 -1.32 -14.60
N ASN A 93 -6.66 -0.47 -14.70
CA ASN A 93 -6.44 0.43 -15.82
C ASN A 93 -7.70 1.25 -16.18
N GLY A 94 -8.38 1.78 -15.16
CA GLY A 94 -9.63 2.54 -15.30
C GLY A 94 -10.90 1.72 -15.53
N VAL A 95 -10.82 0.40 -15.75
CA VAL A 95 -12.00 -0.45 -16.00
C VAL A 95 -12.44 -1.14 -14.70
N ASP A 96 -13.68 -0.91 -14.29
CA ASP A 96 -14.27 -1.58 -13.13
C ASP A 96 -14.61 -3.05 -13.45
N GLN A 97 -13.92 -3.96 -12.76
CA GLN A 97 -14.08 -5.40 -12.90
C GLN A 97 -15.28 -5.95 -12.12
N MET A 98 -15.87 -5.16 -11.21
CA MET A 98 -16.97 -5.55 -10.33
C MET A 98 -18.32 -5.00 -10.78
N ALA A 99 -18.35 -4.16 -11.82
CA ALA A 99 -19.56 -3.48 -12.29
C ALA A 99 -20.74 -4.41 -12.60
N LEU A 100 -20.49 -5.56 -13.22
CA LEU A 100 -21.55 -6.54 -13.50
C LEU A 100 -22.09 -7.17 -12.21
N LEU A 101 -21.22 -7.45 -11.23
CA LEU A 101 -21.64 -8.03 -9.96
C LEU A 101 -22.42 -7.01 -9.12
N GLN A 102 -21.94 -5.77 -9.07
CA GLN A 102 -22.64 -4.63 -8.44
C GLN A 102 -24.05 -4.47 -9.02
N THR A 103 -24.18 -4.49 -10.35
CA THR A 103 -25.48 -4.44 -11.05
C THR A 103 -26.41 -5.59 -10.65
N VAL A 104 -25.89 -6.82 -10.56
CA VAL A 104 -26.68 -8.00 -10.14
C VAL A 104 -27.09 -7.91 -8.67
N LEU A 105 -26.23 -7.34 -7.82
CA LEU A 105 -26.49 -7.14 -6.38
C LEU A 105 -27.35 -5.90 -6.09
N GLY A 106 -27.56 -5.02 -7.07
CA GLY A 106 -28.39 -3.81 -6.94
C GLY A 106 -27.73 -2.67 -6.16
N ILE A 107 -26.40 -2.58 -6.24
CA ILE A 107 -25.55 -1.61 -5.53
C ILE A 107 -24.58 -0.93 -6.49
#